data_AF-A0A8C8DCH6-F1
#
_entry.id   AF-A0A8C8DCH6-F1
#
_cell.length_a   1.000
_cell.length_b   1.000
_cell.length_c   1.000
_cell.angle_alpha   90.00
_cell.angle_beta   90.00
_cell.angle_gamma   90.00
#
_symmetry.space_group_name_H-M   'P 1'
#
loop_
_entity.id
_entity.type
_entity.pdbx_description
1 polymer ?
#
loop_
_entity_poly.entity_id
_entity_poly.type
_entity_poly.pdbx_seq_one_letter_code
_entity_poly.pdbx_strand_id
1 'polypeptide(L)'
;MSNKLLVKNAKRVVLSCNNGEKFLTKEGMWLLVNVSVFCSCSDGLIKDNGLASTIDIQYAGCSFDEVIDATEMQPCSVYYYVSGLVDAHTHPVWAGDRVHEFAVKINMTSMGEIHFTVKHTRAALASTLYKHRSLLLVYFLFSEPNMSISLNHSCIVCVFFLFGGVELGALAISHLEDVTDDGIAAMATAKTTAVLLPTTACILRLPQPRARDMLEAGVIVALRSDFNPNAYCCSMPVVMHLACVNMRMSMPESLAALTINAAYALGRSHVHGSLEVNKHGDLLVHLTQPVLSGGWEHLIYQLGHQKLIHYVVIRGNVYNNDKTMDFQLQNWFWIIVPPPDIVSHGP
;
A
#
# COMPACT_ATOMS: atom_id res chain seq x y z
N MET A 1 8.03 -20.30 -7.85
CA MET A 1 9.47 -20.04 -7.58
C MET A 1 9.72 -18.58 -7.92
N SER A 2 10.63 -17.91 -7.23
CA SER A 2 10.94 -16.51 -7.48
C SER A 2 12.07 -16.38 -8.51
N ASN A 3 12.07 -15.32 -9.31
CA ASN A 3 13.22 -14.99 -10.16
C ASN A 3 14.37 -14.40 -9.33
N LYS A 4 15.61 -14.61 -9.77
CA LYS A 4 16.76 -13.80 -9.37
C LYS A 4 16.73 -12.52 -10.17
N LEU A 5 16.51 -11.40 -9.49
CA LEU A 5 16.31 -10.09 -10.11
C LEU A 5 17.38 -9.10 -9.64
N LEU A 6 18.07 -8.51 -10.60
CA LEU A 6 18.90 -7.31 -10.39
C LEU A 6 18.17 -6.09 -10.94
N VAL A 7 17.94 -5.08 -10.10
CA VAL A 7 17.33 -3.79 -10.50
C VAL A 7 18.38 -2.70 -10.32
N LYS A 8 18.96 -2.22 -11.43
CA LYS A 8 20.17 -1.40 -11.43
C LYS A 8 20.10 -0.13 -12.30
N ASN A 9 20.96 0.82 -11.95
CA ASN A 9 21.15 2.11 -12.63
C ASN A 9 19.98 3.10 -12.54
N ALA A 10 19.06 2.96 -11.57
CA ALA A 10 18.12 4.04 -11.26
C ALA A 10 18.85 5.34 -10.91
N LYS A 11 18.25 6.47 -11.30
CA LYS A 11 18.76 7.79 -10.90
C LYS A 11 18.60 8.04 -9.40
N ARG A 12 17.52 7.51 -8.79
CA ARG A 12 17.26 7.54 -7.34
C ARG A 12 16.43 6.33 -6.89
N VAL A 13 16.57 5.98 -5.61
CA VAL A 13 15.76 4.95 -4.94
C VAL A 13 15.10 5.57 -3.71
N VAL A 14 13.78 5.62 -3.76
CA VAL A 14 12.93 6.30 -2.83
C VAL A 14 12.55 5.32 -1.71
N LEU A 15 13.35 5.34 -0.64
CA LEU A 15 13.14 4.56 0.57
C LEU A 15 12.56 5.45 1.66
N SER A 16 11.47 5.02 2.30
CA SER A 16 10.96 5.72 3.48
C SER A 16 11.90 5.57 4.68
N CYS A 17 12.50 4.38 4.84
CA CYS A 17 13.41 4.01 5.92
C CYS A 17 14.45 2.97 5.45
N ASN A 18 15.56 2.79 6.20
CA ASN A 18 16.69 1.95 5.78
C ASN A 18 17.61 1.42 6.92
N ASN A 19 17.21 1.56 8.19
CA ASN A 19 18.01 1.26 9.38
C ASN A 19 17.25 0.32 10.37
N GLY A 20 16.31 -0.48 9.88
CA GLY A 20 15.48 -1.38 10.68
C GLY A 20 14.23 -0.75 11.31
N GLU A 21 13.83 0.46 10.89
CA GLU A 21 12.67 1.16 11.42
C GLU A 21 11.37 0.36 11.17
N LYS A 22 10.58 0.16 12.23
CA LYS A 22 9.30 -0.57 12.15
C LYS A 22 8.14 0.30 11.67
N PHE A 23 8.27 1.62 11.82
CA PHE A 23 7.31 2.68 11.47
C PHE A 23 8.04 4.03 11.55
N LEU A 24 7.41 5.09 11.04
CA LEU A 24 7.92 6.47 11.06
C LEU A 24 6.89 7.45 11.63
N THR A 25 7.36 8.40 12.43
CA THR A 25 6.57 9.49 13.05
C THR A 25 7.42 10.75 13.13
N LYS A 26 6.83 11.93 12.88
CA LYS A 26 7.55 13.22 12.85
C LYS A 26 8.76 13.17 11.89
N GLU A 27 9.92 13.65 12.32
CA GLU A 27 11.16 13.65 11.54
C GLU A 27 11.76 12.24 11.46
N GLY A 28 11.67 11.61 10.29
CA GLY A 28 12.29 10.30 10.04
C GLY A 28 12.15 9.77 8.61
N MET A 29 11.75 10.61 7.65
CA MET A 29 11.42 10.19 6.27
C MET A 29 12.51 10.68 5.32
N TRP A 30 13.15 9.75 4.62
CA TRP A 30 14.37 10.01 3.85
C TRP A 30 14.18 9.79 2.35
N LEU A 31 15.23 10.07 1.57
CA LEU A 31 15.32 9.81 0.13
C LEU A 31 16.77 9.42 -0.20
N LEU A 32 17.00 8.26 -0.83
CA LEU A 32 18.35 7.86 -1.28
C LEU A 32 18.54 8.12 -2.78
N VAL A 33 19.80 8.32 -3.17
CA VAL A 33 20.22 8.67 -4.54
C VAL A 33 21.26 7.63 -5.00
N ASN A 34 21.23 7.26 -6.29
CA ASN A 34 22.19 6.31 -6.91
C ASN A 34 22.27 4.88 -6.33
N VAL A 35 21.20 4.40 -5.68
CA VAL A 35 21.12 3.02 -5.16
C VAL A 35 20.60 2.05 -6.24
N SER A 36 20.96 0.77 -6.12
CA SER A 36 20.44 -0.37 -6.86
C SER A 36 20.02 -1.47 -5.87
N VAL A 37 19.16 -2.40 -6.30
CA VAL A 37 18.52 -3.40 -5.42
C VAL A 37 18.65 -4.80 -6.02
N PHE A 38 19.07 -5.77 -5.20
CA PHE A 38 19.24 -7.16 -5.59
C PHE A 38 18.29 -8.09 -4.80
N CYS A 39 17.49 -8.86 -5.53
CA CYS A 39 16.55 -9.85 -5.00
C CYS A 39 16.92 -11.28 -5.47
N SER A 40 16.86 -12.28 -4.58
CA SER A 40 17.28 -13.66 -4.90
C SER A 40 16.14 -14.63 -5.20
N CYS A 41 16.41 -15.60 -6.10
CA CYS A 41 15.43 -16.57 -6.58
C CYS A 41 14.81 -17.48 -5.52
N SER A 42 15.52 -17.85 -4.46
CA SER A 42 15.07 -18.89 -3.52
C SER A 42 13.86 -18.50 -2.67
N ASP A 43 13.75 -17.23 -2.30
CA ASP A 43 12.82 -16.74 -1.28
C ASP A 43 12.09 -15.44 -1.68
N GLY A 44 12.52 -14.79 -2.77
CA GLY A 44 11.98 -13.50 -3.19
C GLY A 44 12.28 -12.37 -2.20
N LEU A 45 13.34 -12.53 -1.40
CA LEU A 45 13.83 -11.52 -0.47
C LEU A 45 14.94 -10.67 -1.11
N ILE A 46 15.03 -9.43 -0.65
CA ILE A 46 16.16 -8.53 -0.92
C ILE A 46 17.39 -9.11 -0.22
N LYS A 47 18.48 -9.28 -0.96
CA LYS A 47 19.78 -9.71 -0.41
C LYS A 47 20.78 -8.57 -0.35
N ASP A 48 20.61 -7.53 -1.15
CA ASP A 48 21.41 -6.31 -1.06
C ASP A 48 20.67 -5.07 -1.56
N ASN A 49 21.04 -3.91 -1.01
CA ASN A 49 20.73 -2.59 -1.57
C ASN A 49 21.90 -1.64 -1.26
N GLY A 50 22.40 -0.95 -2.29
CA GLY A 50 23.60 -0.13 -2.18
C GLY A 50 23.93 0.57 -3.50
N LEU A 51 25.09 1.25 -3.57
CA LEU A 51 25.52 1.88 -4.82
C LEU A 51 25.66 0.84 -5.95
N ALA A 52 25.24 1.20 -7.17
CA ALA A 52 25.28 0.30 -8.33
C ALA A 52 26.65 -0.36 -8.51
N SER A 53 27.73 0.43 -8.47
CA SER A 53 29.11 -0.04 -8.59
C SER A 53 29.56 -0.99 -7.46
N THR A 54 28.97 -0.91 -6.26
CA THR A 54 29.24 -1.85 -5.17
C THR A 54 28.57 -3.19 -5.43
N ILE A 55 27.29 -3.17 -5.84
CA ILE A 55 26.54 -4.39 -6.18
C ILE A 55 27.14 -5.08 -7.42
N ASP A 56 27.48 -4.32 -8.47
CA ASP A 56 28.10 -4.87 -9.69
C ASP A 56 29.44 -5.57 -9.38
N ILE A 57 30.27 -5.03 -8.48
CA ILE A 57 31.52 -5.68 -8.04
C ILE A 57 31.22 -6.92 -7.18
N GLN A 58 30.35 -6.80 -6.18
CA GLN A 58 30.05 -7.86 -5.21
C GLN A 58 29.38 -9.07 -5.84
N TYR A 59 28.59 -8.85 -6.90
CA TYR A 59 27.85 -9.88 -7.62
C TYR A 59 28.34 -10.11 -9.06
N ALA A 60 29.55 -9.67 -9.42
CA ALA A 60 30.12 -9.81 -10.77
C ALA A 60 30.13 -11.24 -11.34
N GLY A 61 30.23 -12.25 -10.45
CA GLY A 61 30.18 -13.67 -10.80
C GLY A 61 28.77 -14.30 -10.82
N CYS A 62 27.72 -13.52 -10.62
CA CYS A 62 26.33 -14.00 -10.63
C CYS A 62 25.68 -13.87 -12.01
N SER A 63 25.10 -14.97 -12.49
CA SER A 63 23.94 -14.87 -13.40
C SER A 63 22.72 -14.32 -12.65
N PHE A 64 21.77 -13.75 -13.39
CA PHE A 64 20.44 -13.35 -12.91
C PHE A 64 19.42 -13.89 -13.91
N ASP A 65 18.24 -14.26 -13.43
CA ASP A 65 17.16 -14.78 -14.28
C ASP A 65 16.47 -13.62 -15.02
N GLU A 66 16.46 -12.45 -14.39
CA GLU A 66 15.91 -11.21 -14.94
C GLU A 66 16.74 -10.00 -14.49
N VAL A 67 16.87 -8.98 -15.36
CA VAL A 67 17.61 -7.75 -15.09
C VAL A 67 16.80 -6.55 -15.56
N ILE A 68 16.56 -5.60 -14.67
CA ILE A 68 16.02 -4.28 -14.98
C ILE A 68 17.19 -3.31 -14.95
N ASP A 69 17.79 -3.03 -16.12
CA ASP A 69 18.76 -1.94 -16.27
C ASP A 69 18.05 -0.68 -16.76
N ALA A 70 18.02 0.35 -15.93
CA ALA A 70 17.39 1.62 -16.24
C ALA A 70 18.10 2.44 -17.37
N THR A 71 19.29 2.03 -17.83
CA THR A 71 20.00 2.71 -18.93
C THR A 71 19.67 2.16 -20.31
N GLU A 72 19.19 0.92 -20.40
CA GLU A 72 18.83 0.26 -21.68
C GLU A 72 17.41 0.61 -22.14
N MET A 73 16.65 1.32 -21.30
CA MET A 73 15.23 1.62 -21.49
C MET A 73 15.02 3.06 -21.99
N GLN A 74 13.81 3.37 -22.49
CA GLN A 74 13.51 4.46 -23.45
C GLN A 74 14.41 5.73 -23.39
N PRO A 75 15.00 6.14 -24.53
CA PRO A 75 15.77 7.39 -24.62
C PRO A 75 15.05 8.60 -24.04
N CYS A 76 15.80 9.49 -23.40
CA CYS A 76 15.27 10.68 -22.72
C CYS A 76 14.20 10.36 -21.65
N SER A 77 14.34 9.24 -20.94
CA SER A 77 13.52 8.92 -19.77
C SER A 77 14.36 8.73 -18.51
N VAL A 78 13.73 8.82 -17.34
CA VAL A 78 14.37 8.70 -16.03
C VAL A 78 13.61 7.70 -15.17
N TYR A 79 14.36 6.75 -14.60
CA TYR A 79 13.83 5.68 -13.76
C TYR A 79 14.06 5.94 -12.28
N TYR A 80 13.01 5.68 -11.51
CA TYR A 80 12.95 5.82 -10.07
C TYR A 80 12.37 4.54 -9.48
N TYR A 81 13.04 3.99 -8.46
CA TYR A 81 12.50 2.87 -7.71
C TYR A 81 11.85 3.38 -6.42
N VAL A 82 10.71 2.82 -6.06
CA VAL A 82 9.99 3.14 -4.81
C VAL A 82 9.70 1.82 -4.09
N SER A 83 9.73 1.83 -2.76
CA SER A 83 9.22 0.70 -1.96
C SER A 83 7.79 0.37 -2.39
N GLY A 84 7.46 -0.91 -2.58
CA GLY A 84 6.13 -1.32 -3.03
C GLY A 84 5.03 -0.80 -2.10
N LEU A 85 4.00 -0.17 -2.66
CA LEU A 85 2.95 0.46 -1.86
C LEU A 85 2.01 -0.60 -1.28
N VAL A 86 1.71 -0.46 0.00
CA VAL A 86 0.92 -1.37 0.83
C VAL A 86 -0.45 -0.77 1.08
N ASP A 87 -1.51 -1.55 0.89
CA ASP A 87 -2.88 -1.13 1.22
C ASP A 87 -3.25 -1.62 2.63
N ALA A 88 -3.27 -0.69 3.59
CA ALA A 88 -3.32 -0.98 5.04
C ALA A 88 -4.57 -1.76 5.52
N HIS A 89 -5.58 -1.89 4.67
CA HIS A 89 -6.80 -2.69 4.84
C HIS A 89 -7.53 -2.69 3.46
N THR A 90 -8.37 -3.68 3.15
CA THR A 90 -9.22 -3.68 1.94
C THR A 90 -10.50 -4.48 2.18
N HIS A 91 -11.53 -4.33 1.33
CA HIS A 91 -12.70 -5.20 1.31
C HIS A 91 -12.67 -6.04 0.01
N PRO A 92 -11.85 -7.11 -0.05
CA PRO A 92 -11.54 -7.80 -1.31
C PRO A 92 -12.68 -8.72 -1.80
N VAL A 93 -13.77 -8.84 -1.02
CA VAL A 93 -14.93 -9.69 -1.31
C VAL A 93 -16.20 -8.95 -0.93
N TRP A 94 -17.03 -8.66 -1.94
CA TRP A 94 -18.39 -8.14 -1.81
C TRP A 94 -19.23 -8.65 -3.00
N ALA A 95 -20.53 -8.35 -3.00
CA ALA A 95 -21.37 -8.52 -4.19
C ALA A 95 -22.25 -7.29 -4.46
N GLY A 96 -22.56 -7.08 -5.75
CA GLY A 96 -23.26 -5.91 -6.25
C GLY A 96 -22.38 -4.65 -6.32
N ASP A 97 -22.97 -3.58 -6.85
CA ASP A 97 -22.35 -2.25 -6.94
C ASP A 97 -23.21 -1.21 -6.18
N ARG A 98 -22.69 0.02 -6.05
CA ARG A 98 -23.42 1.17 -5.50
C ARG A 98 -23.53 2.32 -6.50
N VAL A 99 -23.54 2.04 -7.81
CA VAL A 99 -23.63 3.05 -8.88
C VAL A 99 -24.95 3.82 -8.79
N HIS A 100 -26.03 3.16 -8.37
CA HIS A 100 -27.31 3.82 -8.11
C HIS A 100 -27.21 4.94 -7.05
N GLU A 101 -26.32 4.84 -6.06
CA GLU A 101 -26.07 5.90 -5.09
C GLU A 101 -25.26 7.07 -5.66
N PHE A 102 -24.52 6.89 -6.75
CA PHE A 102 -23.76 7.97 -7.36
C PHE A 102 -24.69 9.09 -7.85
N ALA A 103 -25.85 8.72 -8.41
CA ALA A 103 -26.92 9.65 -8.75
C ALA A 103 -27.51 10.36 -7.52
N VAL A 104 -27.62 9.67 -6.38
CA VAL A 104 -28.11 10.25 -5.11
C VAL A 104 -27.08 11.25 -4.53
N LYS A 105 -25.78 10.89 -4.53
CA LYS A 105 -24.66 11.73 -4.08
C LYS A 105 -24.52 13.02 -4.89
N ILE A 106 -24.86 13.00 -6.18
CA ILE A 106 -24.94 14.21 -7.02
C ILE A 106 -25.98 15.19 -6.45
N ASN A 107 -27.15 14.68 -6.07
CA ASN A 107 -28.27 15.46 -5.52
C ASN A 107 -28.11 15.87 -4.03
N MET A 108 -26.90 15.76 -3.49
CA MET A 108 -26.52 16.12 -2.09
C MET A 108 -27.28 15.37 -0.98
N THR A 109 -28.07 14.35 -1.30
CA THR A 109 -28.75 13.51 -0.30
C THR A 109 -27.78 12.49 0.28
N SER A 110 -27.43 12.63 1.56
CA SER A 110 -26.52 11.73 2.26
C SER A 110 -27.19 10.37 2.53
N MET A 111 -26.70 9.31 1.89
CA MET A 111 -27.11 7.93 2.20
C MET A 111 -25.89 7.01 2.36
N GLY A 112 -25.67 6.56 3.60
CA GLY A 112 -24.63 5.62 3.99
C GLY A 112 -25.11 4.18 4.05
N GLU A 113 -25.81 3.68 3.03
CA GLU A 113 -26.40 2.32 3.03
C GLU A 113 -25.36 1.19 2.88
N ILE A 114 -24.49 1.03 3.87
CA ILE A 114 -23.69 -0.20 4.08
C ILE A 114 -24.61 -1.43 4.05
N HIS A 115 -25.85 -1.29 4.53
CA HIS A 115 -26.93 -2.26 4.43
C HIS A 115 -27.16 -2.81 3.01
N PHE A 116 -27.03 -2.00 1.95
CA PHE A 116 -27.17 -2.47 0.57
C PHE A 116 -26.11 -3.53 0.25
N THR A 117 -24.83 -3.19 0.43
CA THR A 117 -23.71 -4.12 0.17
C THR A 117 -23.74 -5.33 1.10
N VAL A 118 -24.06 -5.15 2.38
CA VAL A 118 -24.18 -6.26 3.34
C VAL A 118 -25.29 -7.23 2.94
N LYS A 119 -26.46 -6.72 2.50
CA LYS A 119 -27.58 -7.54 2.03
C LYS A 119 -27.21 -8.34 0.79
N HIS A 120 -26.62 -7.70 -0.22
CA HIS A 120 -26.23 -8.38 -1.47
C HIS A 120 -25.07 -9.36 -1.27
N THR A 121 -24.07 -9.02 -0.46
CA THR A 121 -22.94 -9.91 -0.14
C THR A 121 -23.40 -11.14 0.65
N ARG A 122 -24.36 -11.00 1.58
CA ARG A 122 -24.97 -12.14 2.30
C ARG A 122 -25.88 -13.01 1.42
N ALA A 123 -26.48 -12.44 0.36
CA ALA A 123 -27.34 -13.16 -0.57
C ALA A 123 -26.59 -13.79 -1.76
N ALA A 124 -25.30 -13.49 -1.92
CA ALA A 124 -24.51 -13.95 -3.06
C ALA A 124 -24.03 -15.39 -2.90
N LEU A 125 -24.08 -16.15 -4.00
CA LEU A 125 -23.41 -17.45 -4.10
C LEU A 125 -21.89 -17.28 -3.98
N ALA A 126 -21.22 -18.26 -3.36
CA ALA A 126 -19.76 -18.27 -3.24
C ALA A 126 -19.06 -18.10 -4.60
N SER A 127 -19.61 -18.68 -5.68
CA SER A 127 -19.10 -18.51 -7.05
C SER A 127 -19.19 -17.08 -7.59
N THR A 128 -20.15 -16.27 -7.13
CA THR A 128 -20.24 -14.83 -7.45
C THR A 128 -19.19 -14.05 -6.67
N LEU A 129 -19.03 -14.34 -5.39
CA LEU A 129 -18.00 -13.74 -4.54
C LEU A 129 -16.58 -14.05 -5.05
N TYR A 130 -16.34 -15.29 -5.49
CA TYR A 130 -15.08 -15.68 -6.14
C TYR A 130 -14.86 -15.01 -7.49
N LYS A 131 -15.90 -14.63 -8.24
CA LYS A 131 -15.73 -13.84 -9.48
C LYS A 131 -15.37 -12.39 -9.22
N HIS A 132 -15.94 -11.76 -8.19
CA HIS A 132 -15.55 -10.39 -7.80
C HIS A 132 -14.13 -10.35 -7.19
N ARG A 133 -13.70 -11.41 -6.51
CA ARG A 133 -12.30 -11.62 -6.09
C ARG A 133 -11.32 -11.63 -7.27
N SER A 134 -11.74 -11.98 -8.49
CA SER A 134 -10.88 -12.08 -9.69
C SER A 134 -10.74 -10.79 -10.51
N LEU A 135 -11.42 -9.70 -10.14
CA LEU A 135 -11.58 -8.48 -10.97
C LEU A 135 -10.54 -7.31 -11.01
N LEU A 136 -9.57 -6.88 -10.16
CA LEU A 136 -7.97 -7.23 -7.80
C LEU A 136 -6.84 -8.36 -7.56
N LEU A 137 -5.58 -8.07 -7.91
CA LEU A 137 -4.43 -8.97 -7.77
C LEU A 137 -3.88 -8.92 -6.34
N VAL A 138 -4.75 -9.26 -5.39
CA VAL A 138 -4.37 -9.53 -4.02
C VAL A 138 -3.32 -10.64 -4.04
N TYR A 139 -2.11 -10.38 -3.55
CA TYR A 139 -1.09 -11.42 -3.30
C TYR A 139 -1.48 -12.25 -2.04
N PHE A 140 -2.70 -12.80 -2.07
CA PHE A 140 -3.29 -13.54 -0.97
C PHE A 140 -2.72 -14.96 -0.94
N LEU A 141 -2.21 -15.36 0.22
CA LEU A 141 -1.68 -16.71 0.44
C LEU A 141 -2.78 -17.76 0.20
N PHE A 142 -2.68 -18.49 -0.91
CA PHE A 142 -3.37 -19.75 -1.14
C PHE A 142 -2.32 -20.86 -1.21
N SER A 143 -1.85 -21.25 -0.02
CA SER A 143 -0.96 -22.41 0.18
C SER A 143 -1.37 -23.25 1.39
N GLU A 144 -2.24 -22.74 2.26
CA GLU A 144 -2.87 -23.49 3.35
C GLU A 144 -4.30 -23.92 2.95
N PRO A 145 -4.65 -25.21 3.00
CA PRO A 145 -5.92 -25.72 2.46
C PRO A 145 -7.12 -25.57 3.42
N ASN A 146 -6.92 -25.13 4.66
CA ASN A 146 -7.97 -25.06 5.69
C ASN A 146 -7.94 -23.72 6.43
N MET A 147 -8.81 -22.77 6.04
CA MET A 147 -9.09 -21.58 6.87
C MET A 147 -10.59 -21.30 6.92
N SER A 148 -11.19 -21.53 8.08
CA SER A 148 -12.57 -21.17 8.40
C SER A 148 -12.66 -19.71 8.89
N ILE A 149 -13.75 -19.02 8.55
CA ILE A 149 -13.96 -17.63 8.95
C ILE A 149 -14.38 -17.60 10.42
N SER A 150 -13.41 -17.40 11.33
CA SER A 150 -13.63 -17.33 12.78
C SER A 150 -13.53 -15.89 13.29
N LEU A 151 -14.66 -15.35 13.77
CA LEU A 151 -14.72 -14.05 14.46
C LEU A 151 -14.43 -14.25 15.96
N ASN A 152 -13.16 -14.44 16.33
CA ASN A 152 -12.75 -14.65 17.72
C ASN A 152 -11.63 -13.71 18.17
N HIS A 153 -12.03 -12.68 18.93
CA HIS A 153 -11.41 -12.11 20.14
C HIS A 153 -9.88 -11.84 20.27
N SER A 154 -9.03 -12.04 19.27
CA SER A 154 -7.57 -11.84 19.41
C SER A 154 -6.89 -11.10 18.26
N CYS A 155 -7.59 -10.79 17.18
CA CYS A 155 -7.03 -10.12 16.00
C CYS A 155 -7.77 -8.81 15.66
N ILE A 156 -7.72 -7.82 16.55
CA ILE A 156 -8.26 -6.49 16.32
C ILE A 156 -7.27 -5.66 15.48
N VAL A 157 -7.23 -5.95 14.17
CA VAL A 157 -6.31 -5.30 13.21
C VAL A 157 -6.87 -3.98 12.68
N CYS A 158 -8.19 -3.77 12.69
CA CYS A 158 -8.80 -2.47 12.37
C CYS A 158 -10.15 -2.30 13.08
N VAL A 159 -10.29 -1.27 13.91
CA VAL A 159 -11.57 -0.92 14.56
C VAL A 159 -12.30 0.15 13.74
N PHE A 160 -13.56 -0.10 13.41
CA PHE A 160 -14.44 0.81 12.65
C PHE A 160 -15.12 1.91 13.50
N PHE A 161 -14.75 2.03 14.78
CA PHE A 161 -15.39 2.91 15.76
C PHE A 161 -14.32 3.68 16.54
N LEU A 162 -14.54 4.99 16.72
CA LEU A 162 -13.57 5.90 17.35
C LEU A 162 -13.39 5.68 18.87
N PHE A 163 -14.24 4.88 19.51
CA PHE A 163 -14.23 4.66 20.96
C PHE A 163 -13.65 3.28 21.33
N GLY A 164 -12.85 3.23 22.38
CA GLY A 164 -12.31 2.00 22.97
C GLY A 164 -11.21 1.27 22.17
N GLY A 165 -10.99 1.60 20.89
CA GLY A 165 -10.02 0.87 20.05
C GLY A 165 -8.59 0.82 20.62
N VAL A 166 -8.12 1.91 21.24
CA VAL A 166 -6.81 1.95 21.92
C VAL A 166 -6.81 1.14 23.22
N GLU A 167 -7.90 1.20 23.99
CA GLU A 167 -8.08 0.45 25.24
C GLU A 167 -8.15 -1.07 25.01
N LEU A 168 -8.65 -1.46 23.84
CA LEU A 168 -8.69 -2.84 23.33
C LEU A 168 -7.34 -3.29 22.72
N GLY A 169 -6.30 -2.45 22.74
CA GLY A 169 -4.97 -2.78 22.21
C GLY A 169 -4.90 -2.89 20.68
N ALA A 170 -5.79 -2.20 19.94
CA ALA A 170 -5.80 -2.27 18.48
C ALA A 170 -4.50 -1.75 17.86
N LEU A 171 -3.95 -2.50 16.91
CA LEU A 171 -2.75 -2.10 16.15
C LEU A 171 -3.03 -0.95 15.19
N ALA A 172 -4.27 -0.83 14.70
CA ALA A 172 -4.72 0.26 13.87
C ALA A 172 -6.23 0.58 14.06
N ILE A 173 -6.58 1.84 13.82
CA ILE A 173 -7.94 2.37 13.78
C ILE A 173 -8.06 3.17 12.48
N SER A 174 -9.14 2.96 11.73
CA SER A 174 -9.39 3.63 10.45
C SER A 174 -10.37 4.79 10.58
N HIS A 175 -10.67 5.45 9.46
CA HIS A 175 -11.63 6.57 9.36
C HIS A 175 -11.11 7.84 10.05
N LEU A 176 -11.36 8.02 11.36
CA LEU A 176 -10.85 9.12 12.19
C LEU A 176 -11.24 10.55 11.75
N GLU A 177 -12.35 10.71 11.02
CA GLU A 177 -12.90 12.03 10.66
C GLU A 177 -13.26 12.85 11.92
N ASP A 178 -13.92 12.23 12.91
CA ASP A 178 -14.40 12.87 14.16
C ASP A 178 -13.44 12.71 15.36
N VAL A 179 -12.12 12.60 15.14
CA VAL A 179 -11.16 12.29 16.21
C VAL A 179 -10.96 13.45 17.21
N THR A 180 -10.99 13.14 18.51
CA THR A 180 -10.71 14.08 19.60
C THR A 180 -9.22 14.22 19.89
N ASP A 181 -8.83 15.29 20.60
CA ASP A 181 -7.45 15.50 21.03
C ASP A 181 -6.96 14.37 21.96
N ASP A 182 -7.83 13.91 22.87
CA ASP A 182 -7.56 12.75 23.73
C ASP A 182 -7.33 11.47 22.90
N GLY A 183 -8.11 11.27 21.83
CA GLY A 183 -7.94 10.14 20.90
C GLY A 183 -6.61 10.19 20.15
N ILE A 184 -6.21 11.39 19.69
CA ILE A 184 -4.89 11.62 19.08
C ILE A 184 -3.76 11.31 20.08
N ALA A 185 -3.85 11.82 21.32
CA ALA A 185 -2.87 11.58 22.37
C ALA A 185 -2.79 10.10 22.77
N ALA A 186 -3.92 9.42 22.85
CA ALA A 186 -4.01 7.99 23.16
C ALA A 186 -3.33 7.14 22.06
N MET A 187 -3.63 7.39 20.78
CA MET A 187 -2.96 6.69 19.66
C MET A 187 -1.45 6.96 19.64
N ALA A 188 -1.02 8.21 19.84
CA ALA A 188 0.40 8.58 19.88
C ALA A 188 1.14 7.89 21.04
N THR A 189 0.47 7.66 22.16
CA THR A 189 1.02 6.98 23.34
C THR A 189 1.08 5.46 23.13
N ALA A 190 -0.04 4.84 22.73
CA ALA A 190 -0.15 3.38 22.58
C ALA A 190 0.51 2.79 21.32
N LYS A 191 0.92 3.64 20.37
CA LYS A 191 1.44 3.25 19.05
C LYS A 191 0.43 2.47 18.19
N THR A 192 -0.85 2.77 18.41
CA THR A 192 -1.95 2.45 17.48
C THR A 192 -1.82 3.32 16.23
N THR A 193 -1.99 2.72 15.06
CA THR A 193 -1.87 3.38 13.75
C THR A 193 -3.17 4.06 13.35
N ALA A 194 -3.10 5.32 12.92
CA ALA A 194 -4.21 6.04 12.30
C ALA A 194 -4.24 5.75 10.79
N VAL A 195 -5.25 5.02 10.31
CA VAL A 195 -5.39 4.61 8.89
C VAL A 195 -6.41 5.52 8.19
N LEU A 196 -5.91 6.56 7.53
CA LEU A 196 -6.76 7.62 6.94
C LEU A 196 -7.22 7.26 5.54
N LEU A 197 -8.44 7.70 5.19
CA LEU A 197 -9.18 7.23 4.00
C LEU A 197 -9.52 8.39 3.02
N PRO A 198 -8.54 9.02 2.33
CA PRO A 198 -8.78 10.20 1.49
C PRO A 198 -9.82 10.01 0.39
N THR A 199 -9.84 8.82 -0.20
CA THR A 199 -10.80 8.39 -1.23
C THR A 199 -12.22 8.38 -0.69
N THR A 200 -12.46 7.74 0.46
CA THR A 200 -13.78 7.66 1.09
C THR A 200 -14.25 9.01 1.60
N ALA A 201 -13.39 9.78 2.26
CA ALA A 201 -13.73 11.13 2.71
C ALA A 201 -14.09 12.05 1.51
N CYS A 202 -13.37 11.94 0.39
CA CYS A 202 -13.68 12.67 -0.84
C CYS A 202 -15.00 12.21 -1.50
N ILE A 203 -15.23 10.90 -1.64
CA ILE A 203 -16.39 10.32 -2.34
C ILE A 203 -17.69 10.50 -1.54
N LEU A 204 -17.62 10.45 -0.21
CA LEU A 204 -18.76 10.69 0.69
C LEU A 204 -18.92 12.16 1.10
N ARG A 205 -17.98 13.05 0.70
CA ARG A 205 -17.92 14.48 1.07
C ARG A 205 -17.88 14.71 2.59
N LEU A 206 -17.15 13.85 3.31
CA LEU A 206 -16.95 13.95 4.76
C LEU A 206 -15.93 15.05 5.09
N PRO A 207 -15.93 15.56 6.35
CA PRO A 207 -14.78 16.24 6.93
C PRO A 207 -13.51 15.41 6.70
N GLN A 208 -12.38 16.08 6.45
CA GLN A 208 -11.10 15.39 6.33
C GLN A 208 -10.57 15.08 7.73
N PRO A 209 -10.10 13.84 8.00
CA PRO A 209 -9.41 13.51 9.25
C PRO A 209 -8.28 14.49 9.57
N ARG A 210 -8.02 14.68 10.87
CA ARG A 210 -7.06 15.64 11.43
C ARG A 210 -5.59 15.19 11.28
N ALA A 211 -5.19 14.83 10.06
CA ALA A 211 -3.90 14.21 9.74
C ALA A 211 -2.70 15.04 10.21
N ARG A 212 -2.76 16.37 10.05
CA ARG A 212 -1.69 17.31 10.44
C ARG A 212 -1.44 17.23 11.95
N ASP A 213 -2.50 17.34 12.74
CA ASP A 213 -2.53 17.26 14.21
C ASP A 213 -2.02 15.90 14.69
N MET A 214 -2.44 14.80 14.04
CA MET A 214 -1.96 13.44 14.31
C MET A 214 -0.44 13.31 14.08
N LEU A 215 0.06 13.80 12.95
CA LEU A 215 1.49 13.76 12.58
C LEU A 215 2.33 14.59 13.56
N GLU A 216 1.84 15.77 13.96
CA GLU A 216 2.50 16.67 14.91
C GLU A 216 2.50 16.12 16.35
N ALA A 217 1.43 15.46 16.78
CA ALA A 217 1.40 14.70 18.02
C ALA A 217 2.39 13.52 18.01
N GLY A 218 2.64 12.92 16.85
CA GLY A 218 3.50 11.74 16.69
C GLY A 218 2.72 10.42 16.70
N VAL A 219 1.47 10.46 16.24
CA VAL A 219 0.70 9.28 15.85
C VAL A 219 1.38 8.65 14.62
N ILE A 220 1.37 7.31 14.55
CA ILE A 220 1.79 6.60 13.34
C ILE A 220 0.64 6.73 12.33
N VAL A 221 0.83 7.51 11.27
CA VAL A 221 -0.19 7.71 10.23
C VAL A 221 0.10 6.79 9.05
N ALA A 222 -0.91 6.04 8.64
CA ALA A 222 -0.97 5.24 7.43
C ALA A 222 -2.10 5.74 6.52
N LEU A 223 -1.99 5.44 5.23
CA LEU A 223 -3.00 5.74 4.21
C LEU A 223 -3.55 4.44 3.63
N ARG A 224 -4.68 4.52 2.91
CA ARG A 224 -5.40 3.36 2.38
C ARG A 224 -6.30 3.76 1.21
N SER A 225 -6.56 2.83 0.29
CA SER A 225 -7.55 2.99 -0.79
C SER A 225 -9.01 3.01 -0.32
N ASP A 226 -9.29 2.33 0.80
CA ASP A 226 -10.63 1.85 1.18
C ASP A 226 -11.40 1.21 0.02
N PHE A 227 -10.71 0.44 -0.83
CA PHE A 227 -11.35 -0.15 -1.99
C PHE A 227 -12.50 -1.08 -1.59
N ASN A 228 -13.69 -0.64 -1.95
CA ASN A 228 -14.99 -1.25 -1.66
C ASN A 228 -16.02 -0.67 -2.67
N PRO A 229 -17.26 -1.20 -2.80
CA PRO A 229 -18.21 -0.73 -3.82
C PRO A 229 -18.76 0.69 -3.61
N ASN A 230 -18.49 1.34 -2.47
CA ASN A 230 -18.74 2.77 -2.26
C ASN A 230 -17.54 3.63 -2.67
N ALA A 231 -16.33 3.23 -2.24
CA ALA A 231 -15.07 3.90 -2.55
C ALA A 231 -14.30 3.08 -3.59
N TYR A 232 -14.77 3.11 -4.83
CA TYR A 232 -14.22 2.30 -5.94
C TYR A 232 -12.92 2.92 -6.51
N CYS A 233 -11.89 3.07 -5.67
CA CYS A 233 -10.59 3.60 -6.05
C CYS A 233 -9.50 2.52 -6.00
N CYS A 234 -9.01 2.08 -7.16
CA CYS A 234 -7.91 1.13 -7.26
C CYS A 234 -6.52 1.79 -7.34
N SER A 235 -6.35 3.07 -6.99
CA SER A 235 -5.12 3.82 -7.28
C SER A 235 -4.51 4.49 -6.06
N MET A 236 -3.41 3.90 -5.56
CA MET A 236 -2.63 4.45 -4.45
C MET A 236 -1.95 5.80 -4.76
N PRO A 237 -1.49 6.08 -6.00
CA PRO A 237 -1.20 7.43 -6.46
C PRO A 237 -2.31 8.45 -6.19
N VAL A 238 -3.58 8.08 -6.42
CA VAL A 238 -4.74 8.95 -6.13
C VAL A 238 -4.94 9.12 -4.62
N VAL A 239 -4.73 8.07 -3.82
CA VAL A 239 -4.76 8.15 -2.35
C VAL A 239 -3.73 9.16 -1.83
N MET A 240 -2.47 9.07 -2.28
CA MET A 240 -1.42 10.02 -1.89
C MET A 240 -1.74 11.44 -2.35
N HIS A 241 -2.24 11.61 -3.58
CA HIS A 241 -2.62 12.92 -4.10
C HIS A 241 -3.70 13.59 -3.24
N LEU A 242 -4.77 12.86 -2.92
CA LEU A 242 -5.87 13.34 -2.08
C LEU A 242 -5.40 13.62 -0.64
N ALA A 243 -4.51 12.79 -0.08
CA ALA A 243 -3.90 13.05 1.23
C ALA A 243 -3.07 14.35 1.25
N CYS A 244 -2.27 14.59 0.21
CA CYS A 244 -1.48 15.82 0.09
C CYS A 244 -2.38 17.06 -0.04
N VAL A 245 -3.35 17.02 -0.96
CA VAL A 245 -4.20 18.19 -1.29
C VAL A 245 -5.23 18.47 -0.19
N ASN A 246 -5.91 17.45 0.32
CA ASN A 246 -7.04 17.64 1.23
C ASN A 246 -6.64 17.56 2.72
N MET A 247 -5.63 16.75 3.07
CA MET A 247 -5.19 16.54 4.47
C MET A 247 -3.89 17.25 4.83
N ARG A 248 -3.28 17.99 3.89
CA ARG A 248 -2.02 18.75 4.07
C ARG A 248 -0.84 17.89 4.54
N MET A 249 -0.80 16.64 4.07
CA MET A 249 0.39 15.81 4.14
C MET A 249 1.40 16.26 3.08
N SER A 250 2.69 16.12 3.37
CA SER A 250 3.74 16.24 2.37
C SER A 250 3.85 14.96 1.53
N MET A 251 4.58 15.05 0.41
CA MET A 251 4.85 13.88 -0.45
C MET A 251 5.66 12.77 0.29
N PRO A 252 6.67 13.08 1.13
CA PRO A 252 7.32 12.06 1.96
C PRO A 252 6.38 11.45 3.01
N GLU A 253 5.52 12.25 3.65
CA GLU A 253 4.54 11.75 4.64
C GLU A 253 3.53 10.79 4.01
N SER A 254 2.96 11.15 2.84
CA SER A 254 2.01 10.27 2.14
C SER A 254 2.68 9.00 1.59
N LEU A 255 3.94 9.06 1.19
CA LEU A 255 4.70 7.87 0.81
C LEU A 255 4.97 6.95 2.01
N ALA A 256 5.52 7.47 3.11
CA ALA A 256 5.77 6.69 4.32
C ALA A 256 4.49 6.04 4.88
N ALA A 257 3.37 6.78 4.78
CA ALA A 257 2.04 6.31 5.14
C ALA A 257 1.51 5.16 4.25
N LEU A 258 2.01 5.01 3.02
CA LEU A 258 1.68 3.90 2.12
C LEU A 258 2.77 2.82 1.98
N THR A 259 3.84 2.89 2.77
CA THR A 259 4.93 1.90 2.72
C THR A 259 5.11 1.28 4.10
N ILE A 260 6.01 1.80 4.93
CA ILE A 260 6.39 1.21 6.20
C ILE A 260 5.29 1.33 7.26
N ASN A 261 4.53 2.44 7.28
CA ASN A 261 3.44 2.62 8.24
C ASN A 261 2.20 1.78 7.88
N ALA A 262 1.88 1.63 6.59
CA ALA A 262 0.83 0.70 6.14
C ALA A 262 1.23 -0.76 6.40
N ALA A 263 2.51 -1.13 6.22
CA ALA A 263 3.00 -2.44 6.63
C ALA A 263 2.96 -2.63 8.16
N TYR A 264 3.19 -1.58 8.95
CA TYR A 264 3.09 -1.63 10.42
C TYR A 264 1.65 -1.81 10.90
N ALA A 265 0.68 -1.11 10.30
CA ALA A 265 -0.75 -1.28 10.58
C ALA A 265 -1.22 -2.74 10.44
N LEU A 266 -0.63 -3.46 9.50
CA LEU A 266 -0.89 -4.89 9.22
C LEU A 266 -0.02 -5.86 10.07
N GLY A 267 0.85 -5.34 10.95
CA GLY A 267 1.78 -6.13 11.77
C GLY A 267 2.98 -6.71 11.01
N ARG A 268 3.23 -6.23 9.78
CA ARG A 268 4.08 -6.88 8.77
C ARG A 268 5.25 -5.99 8.27
N SER A 269 5.53 -4.86 8.91
CA SER A 269 6.70 -4.00 8.59
C SER A 269 8.07 -4.66 8.84
N HIS A 270 8.09 -5.84 9.45
CA HIS A 270 9.28 -6.70 9.56
C HIS A 270 9.61 -7.45 8.25
N VAL A 271 8.68 -7.50 7.27
CA VAL A 271 8.84 -8.21 5.98
C VAL A 271 8.43 -7.41 4.74
N HIS A 272 7.67 -6.31 4.89
CA HIS A 272 7.24 -5.42 3.79
C HIS A 272 7.43 -3.94 4.15
N GLY A 273 7.21 -3.05 3.18
CA GLY A 273 7.12 -1.60 3.40
C GLY A 273 8.43 -0.81 3.29
N SER A 274 9.56 -1.46 3.02
CA SER A 274 10.84 -0.82 2.71
C SER A 274 11.78 -1.81 2.00
N LEU A 275 12.76 -1.30 1.23
CA LEU A 275 13.68 -2.12 0.46
C LEU A 275 14.94 -2.52 1.25
N GLU A 276 14.73 -3.09 2.43
CA GLU A 276 15.80 -3.52 3.34
C GLU A 276 16.14 -5.01 3.17
N VAL A 277 17.38 -5.38 3.48
CA VAL A 277 17.85 -6.77 3.35
C VAL A 277 17.04 -7.71 4.24
N ASN A 278 16.65 -8.86 3.69
CA ASN A 278 15.71 -9.86 4.22
C ASN A 278 14.23 -9.45 4.27
N LYS A 279 13.82 -8.26 3.79
CA LYS A 279 12.41 -7.98 3.45
C LYS A 279 12.08 -8.48 2.04
N HIS A 280 10.81 -8.57 1.68
CA HIS A 280 10.39 -8.99 0.35
C HIS A 280 10.84 -7.98 -0.72
N GLY A 281 11.27 -8.52 -1.87
CA GLY A 281 11.65 -7.75 -3.06
C GLY A 281 10.44 -7.17 -3.79
N ASP A 282 9.69 -6.30 -3.12
CA ASP A 282 8.48 -5.66 -3.63
C ASP A 282 8.77 -4.18 -3.92
N LEU A 283 8.86 -3.79 -5.19
CA LEU A 283 9.19 -2.42 -5.59
C LEU A 283 8.46 -1.95 -6.85
N LEU A 284 8.26 -0.63 -6.96
CA LEU A 284 7.70 0.01 -8.15
C LEU A 284 8.84 0.65 -8.95
N VAL A 285 8.98 0.27 -10.22
CA VAL A 285 9.83 0.98 -11.18
C VAL A 285 8.93 1.93 -11.96
N HIS A 286 9.09 3.22 -11.74
CA HIS A 286 8.32 4.24 -12.42
C HIS A 286 9.19 5.19 -13.25
N LEU A 287 8.54 5.80 -14.22
CA LEU A 287 9.11 6.46 -15.38
C LEU A 287 8.69 7.93 -15.43
N THR A 288 9.66 8.84 -15.55
CA THR A 288 9.37 10.25 -15.88
C THR A 288 10.21 10.73 -17.05
N GLN A 289 9.73 11.74 -17.75
CA GLN A 289 10.60 12.59 -18.56
C GLN A 289 11.59 13.36 -17.65
N PRO A 290 12.73 13.83 -18.18
CA PRO A 290 13.59 14.80 -17.50
C PRO A 290 12.81 16.05 -17.08
N VAL A 291 12.82 16.32 -15.78
CA VAL A 291 12.06 17.41 -15.13
C VAL A 291 12.94 18.13 -14.11
N LEU A 292 12.51 19.32 -13.69
CA LEU A 292 13.19 20.14 -12.68
C LEU A 292 12.99 19.63 -11.23
N SER A 293 11.98 18.79 -11.01
CA SER A 293 11.71 18.10 -9.75
C SER A 293 12.65 16.91 -9.53
N GLY A 294 12.57 16.26 -8.36
CA GLY A 294 13.24 14.99 -8.09
C GLY A 294 12.69 13.79 -8.88
N GLY A 295 11.75 14.02 -9.80
CA GLY A 295 11.02 13.06 -10.62
C GLY A 295 10.00 12.22 -9.85
N TRP A 296 10.39 11.59 -8.74
CA TRP A 296 9.50 10.71 -7.97
C TRP A 296 8.21 11.36 -7.47
N GLU A 297 8.21 12.68 -7.30
CA GLU A 297 7.04 13.49 -6.95
C GLU A 297 5.91 13.33 -7.97
N HIS A 298 6.21 12.96 -9.22
CA HIS A 298 5.22 12.73 -10.28
C HIS A 298 4.28 11.56 -9.98
N LEU A 299 4.74 10.54 -9.23
CA LEU A 299 3.90 9.43 -8.77
C LEU A 299 2.73 9.90 -7.88
N ILE A 300 2.85 11.07 -7.26
CA ILE A 300 1.81 11.69 -6.42
C ILE A 300 1.15 12.86 -7.16
N TYR A 301 1.92 13.67 -7.88
CA TYR A 301 1.42 14.86 -8.57
C TYR A 301 0.51 14.54 -9.76
N GLN A 302 0.81 13.52 -10.57
CA GLN A 302 0.04 13.22 -11.79
C GLN A 302 -1.18 12.34 -11.48
N LEU A 303 -2.24 12.98 -10.98
CA LEU A 303 -3.51 12.35 -10.63
C LEU A 303 -4.02 11.43 -11.76
N GLY A 304 -4.17 10.13 -11.46
CA GLY A 304 -4.72 9.12 -12.37
C GLY A 304 -3.79 8.62 -13.49
N HIS A 305 -2.55 9.11 -13.61
CA HIS A 305 -1.68 8.78 -14.75
C HIS A 305 -0.95 7.42 -14.57
N GLN A 306 -1.70 6.31 -14.72
CA GLN A 306 -1.21 4.93 -14.54
C GLN A 306 0.08 4.60 -15.31
N LYS A 307 0.30 5.21 -16.50
CA LYS A 307 1.48 4.99 -17.35
C LYS A 307 2.81 5.48 -16.76
N LEU A 308 2.80 6.09 -15.57
CA LEU A 308 4.04 6.33 -14.82
C LEU A 308 4.67 5.03 -14.32
N ILE A 309 3.88 4.07 -13.85
CA ILE A 309 4.40 2.79 -13.34
C ILE A 309 4.64 1.88 -14.55
N HIS A 310 5.90 1.47 -14.75
CA HIS A 310 6.30 0.70 -15.94
C HIS A 310 6.59 -0.77 -15.59
N TYR A 311 7.22 -1.01 -14.43
CA TYR A 311 7.26 -2.34 -13.82
C TYR A 311 6.79 -2.29 -12.38
N VAL A 312 6.13 -3.38 -11.98
CA VAL A 312 5.87 -3.72 -10.58
C VAL A 312 6.63 -5.00 -10.31
N VAL A 313 7.40 -5.02 -9.23
CA VAL A 313 8.09 -6.22 -8.77
C VAL A 313 7.36 -6.71 -7.52
N ILE A 314 7.06 -8.01 -7.46
CA ILE A 314 6.53 -8.67 -6.26
C ILE A 314 7.36 -9.92 -5.98
N ARG A 315 8.03 -9.95 -4.84
CA ARG A 315 8.95 -11.01 -4.38
C ARG A 315 10.02 -11.33 -5.42
N GLY A 316 10.60 -10.31 -6.04
CA GLY A 316 11.59 -10.44 -7.12
C GLY A 316 11.04 -10.83 -8.49
N ASN A 317 9.72 -11.06 -8.63
CA ASN A 317 9.09 -11.37 -9.92
C ASN A 317 8.58 -10.09 -10.58
N VAL A 318 8.91 -9.88 -11.84
CA VAL A 318 8.61 -8.65 -12.58
C VAL A 318 7.29 -8.76 -13.34
N TYR A 319 6.48 -7.71 -13.25
CA TYR A 319 5.24 -7.53 -14.01
C TYR A 319 5.36 -6.23 -14.83
N ASN A 320 5.26 -6.33 -16.16
CA ASN A 320 5.41 -5.19 -17.07
C ASN A 320 4.03 -4.60 -17.44
N ASN A 321 3.85 -3.32 -17.18
CA ASN A 321 2.55 -2.66 -17.32
C ASN A 321 2.09 -2.52 -18.79
N ASP A 322 3.01 -2.55 -19.77
CA ASP A 322 2.69 -2.43 -21.20
C ASP A 322 2.42 -3.78 -21.90
N LYS A 323 2.81 -4.91 -21.29
CA LYS A 323 2.76 -6.25 -21.92
C LYS A 323 1.75 -7.23 -21.31
N THR A 324 1.21 -6.96 -20.12
CA THR A 324 0.40 -7.95 -19.36
C THR A 324 -1.05 -7.47 -19.13
N MET A 325 -1.54 -6.50 -19.91
CA MET A 325 -2.88 -5.91 -19.73
C MET A 325 -4.03 -6.73 -20.34
N ASP A 326 -4.35 -7.88 -19.75
CA ASP A 326 -5.74 -8.35 -19.78
C ASP A 326 -6.61 -7.39 -18.94
N PHE A 327 -7.91 -7.26 -19.25
CA PHE A 327 -8.81 -6.26 -18.67
C PHE A 327 -8.94 -6.39 -17.14
N GLN A 328 -8.69 -7.58 -16.58
CA GLN A 328 -8.71 -7.86 -15.13
C GLN A 328 -7.47 -7.34 -14.37
N LEU A 329 -6.38 -6.96 -15.06
CA LEU A 329 -5.14 -6.51 -14.43
C LEU A 329 -4.93 -4.99 -14.47
N GLN A 330 -5.74 -4.25 -15.25
CA GLN A 330 -5.55 -2.82 -15.57
C GLN A 330 -5.65 -1.83 -14.39
N ASN A 331 -5.79 -2.32 -13.16
CA ASN A 331 -6.05 -1.53 -11.96
C ASN A 331 -5.11 -1.88 -10.78
N TRP A 332 -4.31 -2.94 -10.86
CA TRP A 332 -4.18 -3.85 -9.72
C TRP A 332 -2.73 -4.26 -9.38
N PHE A 333 -2.01 -3.41 -8.66
CA PHE A 333 -0.60 -3.62 -8.28
C PHE A 333 -0.22 -3.08 -6.89
N TRP A 334 -0.98 -3.44 -5.85
CA TRP A 334 -0.72 -3.03 -4.46
C TRP A 334 -0.49 -4.25 -3.57
N ILE A 335 0.46 -4.15 -2.64
CA ILE A 335 0.73 -5.21 -1.68
C ILE A 335 -0.38 -5.20 -0.63
N ILE A 336 -1.19 -6.24 -0.62
CA ILE A 336 -2.15 -6.50 0.47
C ILE A 336 -1.53 -7.58 1.33
N VAL A 337 -1.00 -7.20 2.49
CA VAL A 337 -0.37 -8.16 3.40
C VAL A 337 -1.45 -8.76 4.32
N PRO A 338 -1.59 -10.10 4.39
CA PRO A 338 -2.53 -10.71 5.32
C PRO A 338 -2.09 -10.51 6.79
N PRO A 339 -3.03 -10.54 7.75
CA PRO A 339 -2.71 -10.56 9.18
C PRO A 339 -1.82 -11.77 9.54
N PRO A 340 -1.15 -11.77 10.71
CA PRO A 340 -0.35 -12.91 11.17
C PRO A 340 -1.17 -14.18 11.34
N ASP A 341 -0.50 -15.31 11.15
CA ASP A 341 -1.10 -16.63 11.00
C ASP A 341 -1.67 -17.14 12.35
N ILE A 342 -2.94 -17.57 12.34
CA ILE A 342 -3.63 -18.03 13.56
C ILE A 342 -3.13 -19.42 13.93
N VAL A 343 -2.44 -19.51 15.08
CA VAL A 343 -2.02 -20.80 15.66
C VAL A 343 -3.27 -21.63 16.00
N SER A 344 -3.37 -22.81 15.39
CA SER A 344 -4.46 -23.75 15.59
C SER A 344 -4.36 -24.47 16.93
N HIS A 345 -4.93 -23.87 17.97
CA HIS A 345 -5.30 -24.63 19.16
C HIS A 345 -6.45 -25.59 18.81
N GLY A 346 -6.25 -26.86 19.16
CA GLY A 346 -7.18 -27.96 18.87
C GLY A 346 -8.49 -27.90 19.65
N PRO A 347 -9.38 -28.89 19.43
CA PRO A 347 -10.80 -28.84 19.80
C PRO A 347 -11.09 -28.81 21.30
#